data_AF-A0A1Z4NPJ8-F1
#
_entry.id   AF-A0A1Z4NPJ8-F1
#
_cell.length_a   1.000
_cell.length_b   1.000
_cell.length_c   1.000
_cell.angle_alpha   90.00
_cell.angle_beta   90.00
_cell.angle_gamma   90.00
#
_symmetry.space_group_name_H-M   'P 1'
#
loop_
_entity.id
_entity.type
_entity.pdbx_description
1 polymer ?
#
loop_
_entity_poly.entity_id
_entity_poly.type
_entity_poly.pdbx_seq_one_letter_code
_entity_poly.pdbx_strand_id
1 'polypeptide(L)'
;MTGLSRQKLGKFLVSAISFFFLDLNSMQIPIFQTPMKHYCDRWIEEWCLDNGWTDLFIERSNNYWAFPPGAVMPEPIPAQVLHIIKAERGMTFEEKFWSISAVIGTLVAIISTYIFKCPMPMIIAFAFDAVTAAQLELEDI
;
A
#
# COMPACT_ATOMS: atom_id res chain seq x y z
N MET A 1 -6.93 25.22 -36.50
CA MET A 1 -6.16 25.48 -35.25
C MET A 1 -6.43 24.43 -34.17
N THR A 2 -6.48 23.13 -34.50
CA THR A 2 -6.86 22.05 -33.56
C THR A 2 -5.76 20.99 -33.36
N GLY A 3 -4.61 21.13 -34.02
CA GLY A 3 -3.50 20.17 -33.97
C GLY A 3 -2.47 20.40 -32.85
N LEU A 4 -2.34 21.63 -32.34
CA LEU A 4 -1.29 21.99 -31.37
C LEU A 4 -1.61 21.52 -29.93
N SER A 5 -2.89 21.41 -29.59
CA SER A 5 -3.35 20.91 -28.28
C SER A 5 -3.12 19.40 -28.12
N ARG A 6 -3.32 18.61 -29.18
CA ARG A 6 -3.07 17.15 -29.17
C ARG A 6 -1.60 16.80 -28.95
N GLN A 7 -0.68 17.58 -29.50
CA GLN A 7 0.77 17.36 -29.33
C GLN A 7 1.24 17.65 -27.90
N LYS A 8 0.70 18.70 -27.27
CA LYS A 8 1.02 19.04 -25.87
C LYS A 8 0.43 18.01 -24.89
N LEU A 9 -0.80 17.56 -25.15
CA LEU A 9 -1.46 16.52 -24.36
C LEU A 9 -0.79 15.15 -24.54
N GLY A 10 -0.35 14.81 -25.75
CA GLY A 10 0.41 13.59 -26.03
C GLY A 10 1.78 13.58 -25.33
N LYS A 11 2.47 14.71 -25.27
CA LYS A 11 3.70 14.84 -24.45
C LYS A 11 3.41 14.74 -22.96
N PHE A 12 2.26 15.22 -22.49
CA PHE A 12 1.84 15.09 -21.09
C PHE A 12 1.46 13.66 -20.74
N LEU A 13 0.79 12.93 -21.65
CA LEU A 13 0.44 11.52 -21.48
C LEU A 13 1.64 10.60 -21.60
N VAL A 14 2.56 10.85 -22.54
CA VAL A 14 3.85 10.17 -22.58
C VAL A 14 4.65 10.52 -21.33
N SER A 15 4.62 11.75 -20.83
CA SER A 15 5.28 12.09 -19.57
C SER A 15 4.60 11.46 -18.35
N ALA A 16 3.28 11.26 -18.35
CA ALA A 16 2.55 10.63 -17.25
C ALA A 16 2.67 9.10 -17.28
N ILE A 17 2.63 8.50 -18.47
CA ILE A 17 2.98 7.09 -18.69
C ILE A 17 4.44 6.88 -18.36
N SER A 18 5.36 7.75 -18.79
CA SER A 18 6.77 7.71 -18.41
C SER A 18 6.96 8.02 -16.95
N PHE A 19 6.11 8.81 -16.27
CA PHE A 19 6.17 8.98 -14.83
C PHE A 19 5.68 7.72 -14.12
N PHE A 20 4.67 7.03 -14.64
CA PHE A 20 4.23 5.71 -14.19
C PHE A 20 5.28 4.62 -14.49
N PHE A 21 5.98 4.73 -15.62
CA PHE A 21 7.08 3.86 -16.06
C PHE A 21 8.40 4.17 -15.35
N LEU A 22 8.59 5.43 -14.93
CA LEU A 22 9.65 5.86 -14.03
C LEU A 22 9.31 5.47 -12.62
N ASP A 23 8.05 5.52 -12.18
CA ASP A 23 7.60 4.89 -10.94
C ASP A 23 7.91 3.40 -11.00
N LEU A 24 7.61 2.71 -12.12
CA LEU A 24 7.99 1.32 -12.41
C LEU A 24 9.50 1.06 -12.59
N ASN A 25 10.34 2.07 -12.86
CA ASN A 25 11.82 1.92 -12.98
C ASN A 25 12.56 2.40 -11.73
N SER A 26 12.01 3.33 -10.95
CA SER A 26 12.45 3.69 -9.60
C SER A 26 11.92 2.69 -8.59
N MET A 27 10.80 2.03 -8.90
CA MET A 27 10.43 0.70 -8.46
C MET A 27 11.30 -0.29 -9.22
N GLN A 28 12.60 -0.21 -8.94
CA GLN A 28 13.40 -1.41 -8.75
C GLN A 28 12.52 -2.34 -7.91
N ILE A 29 11.76 -3.23 -8.55
CA ILE A 29 10.85 -4.12 -7.86
C ILE A 29 11.74 -4.82 -6.84
N PRO A 30 11.63 -4.52 -5.54
CA PRO A 30 12.25 -5.35 -4.54
C PRO A 30 11.28 -6.52 -4.44
N ILE A 31 11.34 -7.41 -5.44
CA ILE A 31 11.04 -8.83 -5.25
C ILE A 31 11.92 -9.35 -4.08
N PHE A 32 12.96 -8.58 -3.71
CA PHE A 32 13.70 -8.67 -2.47
C PHE A 32 13.24 -7.64 -1.40
N GLN A 33 12.15 -7.96 -0.71
CA GLN A 33 11.83 -7.64 0.70
C GLN A 33 12.02 -6.19 1.20
N THR A 34 10.99 -5.35 1.04
CA THR A 34 10.55 -4.50 2.18
C THR A 34 9.08 -4.83 2.44
N PRO A 35 8.76 -5.70 3.42
CA PRO A 35 7.36 -5.93 3.77
C PRO A 35 6.73 -4.58 4.11
N MET A 36 5.59 -4.25 3.49
CA MET A 36 4.84 -3.07 3.90
C MET A 36 4.52 -3.22 5.38
N LYS A 37 4.84 -2.18 6.16
CA LYS A 37 4.45 -2.13 7.56
C LYS A 37 2.96 -1.80 7.59
N HIS A 38 2.15 -2.82 7.83
CA HIS A 38 0.69 -2.71 7.91
C HIS A 38 0.25 -2.06 9.22
N TYR A 39 1.13 -2.05 10.23
CA TYR A 39 0.86 -1.43 11.52
C TYR A 39 1.95 -0.43 11.89
N CYS A 40 1.54 0.68 12.49
CA CYS A 40 2.47 1.60 13.11
C CYS A 40 2.90 1.05 14.48
N ASP A 41 4.19 0.81 14.64
CA ASP A 41 4.77 0.26 15.88
C ASP A 41 4.36 1.07 17.13
N ARG A 42 4.19 2.39 16.98
CA ARG A 42 3.73 3.28 18.07
C ARG A 42 2.30 3.00 18.54
N TRP A 43 1.40 2.65 17.64
CA TRP A 43 0.00 2.38 18.02
C TRP A 43 -0.10 1.12 18.88
N ILE A 44 0.76 0.15 18.59
CA ILE A 44 0.83 -1.11 19.34
C ILE A 44 1.50 -0.87 20.68
N GLU A 45 2.57 -0.05 20.72
CA GLU A 45 3.21 0.36 21.96
C GLU A 45 2.25 1.12 22.89
N GLU A 46 1.48 2.07 22.37
CA GLU A 46 0.43 2.79 23.11
C GLU A 46 -0.64 1.82 23.65
N TRP A 47 -1.14 0.89 22.81
CA TRP A 47 -2.12 -0.10 23.26
C TRP A 47 -1.56 -1.04 24.33
N CYS A 48 -0.29 -1.47 24.19
CA CYS A 48 0.37 -2.30 25.18
C CYS A 48 0.45 -1.58 26.53
N LEU A 49 0.86 -0.31 26.55
CA LEU A 49 0.93 0.51 27.77
C LEU A 49 -0.44 0.65 28.45
N ASP A 50 -1.49 0.90 27.66
CA ASP A 50 -2.85 1.08 28.18
C ASP A 50 -3.43 -0.22 28.76
N ASN A 51 -3.03 -1.39 28.24
CA ASN A 51 -3.53 -2.70 28.67
C ASN A 51 -2.61 -3.41 29.67
N GLY A 52 -1.53 -2.75 30.12
CA GLY A 52 -0.57 -3.31 31.08
C GLY A 52 0.35 -4.39 30.50
N TRP A 53 0.50 -4.42 29.17
CA TRP A 53 1.49 -5.25 28.48
C TRP A 53 2.85 -4.55 28.45
N THR A 54 3.93 -5.29 28.62
CA THR A 54 5.30 -4.76 28.70
C THR A 54 6.20 -5.37 27.63
N ASP A 55 7.31 -4.70 27.35
CA ASP A 55 8.38 -5.16 26.45
C ASP A 55 7.89 -5.62 25.07
N LEU A 56 7.42 -4.67 24.25
CA LEU A 56 7.05 -4.92 22.86
C LEU A 56 8.28 -5.33 22.03
N PHE A 57 8.28 -6.57 21.57
CA PHE A 57 9.25 -7.13 20.65
C PHE A 57 8.62 -7.30 19.27
N ILE A 58 9.30 -6.78 18.24
CA ILE A 58 8.83 -6.83 16.85
C ILE A 58 9.72 -7.83 16.11
N GLU A 59 9.13 -8.95 15.72
CA GLU A 59 9.79 -9.95 14.90
C GLU A 59 9.54 -9.68 13.41
N ARG A 60 10.33 -10.33 12.54
CA ARG A 60 10.29 -10.13 11.07
C ARG A 60 8.85 -10.33 10.55
N SER A 61 8.40 -9.41 9.70
CA SER A 61 7.10 -9.44 9.00
C SER A 61 5.86 -9.13 9.86
N ASN A 62 5.85 -8.03 10.62
CA ASN A 62 4.70 -7.55 11.41
C ASN A 62 4.19 -8.53 12.49
N ASN A 63 5.07 -9.39 13.01
CA ASN A 63 4.77 -10.25 14.15
C ASN A 63 5.10 -9.50 15.43
N TYR A 64 4.07 -9.16 16.20
CA TYR A 64 4.22 -8.42 17.46
C TYR A 64 4.12 -9.37 18.64
N TRP A 65 5.11 -9.30 19.51
CA TRP A 65 5.20 -10.06 20.74
C TRP A 65 5.30 -9.11 21.91
N ALA A 66 4.58 -9.39 22.98
CA ALA A 66 4.67 -8.58 24.19
C ALA A 66 4.35 -9.46 25.40
N PHE A 67 4.69 -8.99 26.60
CA PHE A 67 4.41 -9.70 27.83
C PHE A 67 3.05 -9.27 28.37
N PRO A 68 2.07 -10.19 28.50
CA PRO A 68 0.81 -9.87 29.16
C PRO A 68 1.01 -9.61 30.67
N PRO A 69 0.07 -8.91 31.33
CA PRO A 69 0.21 -8.52 32.73
C PRO A 69 0.36 -9.76 33.63
N GLY A 70 1.52 -9.89 34.29
CA GLY A 70 1.83 -10.99 35.21
C GLY A 70 2.38 -12.27 34.54
N ALA A 71 2.65 -12.25 33.24
CA ALA A 71 3.29 -13.36 32.55
C ALA A 71 4.82 -13.20 32.50
N VAL A 72 5.52 -14.33 32.39
CA VAL A 72 6.99 -14.43 32.36
C VAL A 72 7.50 -14.80 30.96
N MET A 73 6.59 -15.02 30.01
CA MET A 73 6.89 -15.40 28.63
C MET A 73 6.20 -14.41 27.68
N PRO A 74 6.89 -13.96 26.60
CA PRO A 74 6.26 -13.14 25.59
C PRO A 74 5.26 -13.98 24.81
N GLU A 75 4.08 -13.43 24.58
CA GLU A 75 3.03 -14.04 23.78
C GLU A 75 2.79 -13.20 22.52
N PRO A 76 2.39 -13.83 21.40
CA PRO A 76 2.06 -13.09 20.20
C PRO A 76 0.78 -12.29 20.45
N ILE A 77 0.78 -11.02 20.06
CA ILE A 77 -0.41 -10.16 20.19
C ILE A 77 -1.52 -10.74 19.31
N PRO A 78 -2.73 -10.98 19.85
CA PRO A 78 -3.83 -11.55 19.07
C PRO A 78 -4.14 -10.70 17.85
N ALA A 79 -4.30 -11.33 16.68
CA ALA A 79 -4.62 -10.63 15.43
C ALA A 79 -5.88 -9.77 15.55
N GLN A 80 -6.86 -10.22 16.34
CA GLN A 80 -8.10 -9.47 16.60
C GLN A 80 -7.82 -8.10 17.23
N VAL A 81 -6.85 -8.02 18.15
CA VAL A 81 -6.44 -6.76 18.78
C VAL A 81 -5.76 -5.86 17.76
N LEU A 82 -4.88 -6.42 16.91
CA LEU A 82 -4.22 -5.66 15.85
C LEU A 82 -5.24 -5.06 14.86
N HIS A 83 -6.28 -5.82 14.49
CA HIS A 83 -7.37 -5.30 13.66
C HIS A 83 -8.16 -4.19 14.37
N ILE A 84 -8.42 -4.30 15.66
CA ILE A 84 -9.10 -3.25 16.44
C ILE A 84 -8.25 -1.98 16.48
N ILE A 85 -6.95 -2.09 16.77
CA ILE A 85 -6.02 -0.97 16.77
C ILE A 85 -6.00 -0.29 15.38
N LYS A 86 -5.98 -1.08 14.31
CA LYS A 86 -6.04 -0.56 12.92
C LYS A 86 -7.38 0.10 12.60
N ALA A 87 -8.49 -0.45 13.08
CA ALA A 87 -9.82 0.14 12.89
C ALA A 87 -9.97 1.48 13.63
N GLU A 88 -9.39 1.61 14.82
CA GLU A 88 -9.44 2.83 15.62
C GLU A 88 -8.50 3.93 15.11
N ARG A 89 -7.30 3.57 14.64
CA ARG A 89 -6.25 4.52 14.22
C ARG A 89 -6.24 4.79 12.71
N GLY A 90 -6.90 3.97 11.90
CA GLY A 90 -7.03 4.10 10.45
C GLY A 90 -5.93 3.39 9.65
N MET A 91 -5.93 3.61 8.33
CA MET A 91 -4.92 3.07 7.40
C MET A 91 -3.55 3.74 7.59
N THR A 92 -2.47 2.98 7.39
CA THR A 92 -1.10 3.54 7.40
C THR A 92 -0.88 4.47 6.19
N PHE A 93 0.12 5.34 6.28
CA PHE A 93 0.42 6.29 5.20
C PHE A 93 0.84 5.56 3.91
N GLU A 94 1.53 4.44 4.07
CA GLU A 94 2.00 3.58 2.99
C GLU A 94 0.81 2.94 2.25
N GLU A 95 -0.13 2.32 2.97
CA GLU A 95 -1.34 1.74 2.38
C GLU A 95 -2.17 2.79 1.65
N LYS A 96 -2.33 3.97 2.27
CA LYS A 96 -3.05 5.08 1.68
C LYS A 96 -2.36 5.59 0.42
N PHE A 97 -1.04 5.66 0.39
CA PHE A 97 -0.28 6.08 -0.79
C PHE A 97 -0.44 5.09 -1.94
N TRP A 98 -0.34 3.79 -1.67
CA TRP A 98 -0.56 2.73 -2.66
C TRP A 98 -1.99 2.68 -3.18
N SER A 99 -2.98 2.88 -2.31
CA SER A 99 -4.38 2.96 -2.72
C SER A 99 -4.63 4.19 -3.62
N ILE A 100 -4.09 5.36 -3.25
CA ILE A 100 -4.21 6.58 -4.05
C ILE A 100 -3.50 6.42 -5.40
N SER A 101 -2.33 5.79 -5.45
CA SER A 101 -1.59 5.59 -6.71
C SER A 101 -2.35 4.67 -7.67
N ALA A 102 -3.01 3.60 -7.17
CA ALA A 102 -3.88 2.73 -7.97
C ALA A 102 -5.08 3.51 -8.56
N VAL A 103 -5.74 4.35 -7.76
CA VAL A 103 -6.84 5.20 -8.23
C VAL A 103 -6.39 6.21 -9.28
N ILE A 104 -5.21 6.83 -9.11
CA ILE A 104 -4.67 7.75 -10.10
C ILE A 104 -4.29 7.00 -11.39
N GLY A 105 -3.69 5.81 -11.26
CA GLY A 105 -3.33 4.95 -12.39
C GLY A 105 -4.52 4.56 -13.25
N THR A 106 -5.63 4.14 -12.63
CA THR A 106 -6.87 3.80 -13.34
C THR A 106 -7.47 5.00 -14.06
N LEU A 107 -7.49 6.19 -13.43
CA LEU A 107 -7.96 7.43 -14.08
C LEU A 107 -7.12 7.78 -15.32
N VAL A 108 -5.79 7.68 -15.21
CA VAL A 108 -4.88 7.91 -16.35
C VAL A 108 -5.10 6.87 -17.45
N ALA A 109 -5.33 5.61 -17.09
CA ALA A 109 -5.60 4.54 -18.04
C ALA A 109 -6.93 4.74 -18.80
N ILE A 110 -7.98 5.22 -18.13
CA ILE A 110 -9.26 5.58 -18.76
C ILE A 110 -9.06 6.70 -19.79
N ILE A 111 -8.36 7.77 -19.40
CA ILE A 111 -8.08 8.92 -20.29
C ILE A 111 -7.23 8.48 -21.49
N SER A 112 -6.23 7.63 -21.25
CA SER A 112 -5.37 7.05 -22.29
C SER A 112 -6.17 6.19 -23.27
N THR A 113 -7.07 5.35 -22.76
CA THR A 113 -7.94 4.48 -23.58
C THR A 113 -8.84 5.32 -24.50
N TYR A 114 -9.36 6.45 -24.00
CA TYR A 114 -10.18 7.36 -24.80
C TYR A 114 -9.39 8.03 -25.93
N ILE A 115 -8.11 8.36 -25.70
CA ILE A 115 -7.25 9.02 -26.68
C ILE A 115 -6.69 8.04 -27.72
N PHE A 116 -6.25 6.85 -27.28
CA PHE A 116 -5.64 5.85 -28.15
C PHE A 116 -6.63 4.89 -28.81
N LYS A 117 -7.89 4.82 -28.34
CA LYS A 117 -8.93 3.87 -28.82
C LYS A 117 -8.49 2.38 -28.76
N CYS A 118 -7.47 2.07 -27.97
CA CYS A 118 -6.93 0.73 -27.80
C CYS A 118 -7.25 0.23 -26.38
N PRO A 119 -7.74 -1.01 -26.19
CA PRO A 119 -8.14 -1.53 -24.88
C PRO A 119 -6.95 -1.95 -23.98
N MET A 120 -5.71 -1.97 -24.50
CA MET A 120 -4.53 -2.45 -23.77
C MET A 120 -4.20 -1.71 -22.46
N PRO A 121 -4.29 -0.36 -22.36
CA PRO A 121 -4.00 0.36 -21.11
C PRO A 121 -4.95 0.01 -19.96
N MET A 122 -6.19 -0.35 -20.28
CA MET A 122 -7.20 -0.73 -19.30
C MET A 122 -6.85 -2.07 -18.62
N ILE A 123 -6.30 -3.02 -19.38
CA ILE A 123 -5.90 -4.34 -18.87
C ILE A 123 -4.71 -4.20 -17.91
N ILE A 124 -3.75 -3.32 -18.22
CA ILE A 124 -2.59 -3.07 -17.36
C ILE A 124 -3.02 -2.42 -16.04
N ALA A 125 -3.93 -1.45 -16.08
CA ALA A 125 -4.48 -0.85 -14.87
C ALA A 125 -5.19 -1.88 -13.98
N PHE A 126 -6.03 -2.74 -14.58
CA PHE A 126 -6.69 -3.81 -13.85
C PHE A 126 -5.69 -4.81 -13.21
N ALA A 127 -4.65 -5.19 -13.95
CA ALA A 127 -3.61 -6.07 -13.40
C ALA A 127 -2.83 -5.41 -12.26
N PHE A 128 -2.55 -4.10 -12.37
CA PHE A 128 -1.91 -3.32 -11.31
C PHE A 128 -2.81 -3.25 -10.07
N ASP A 129 -4.09 -2.93 -10.22
CA ASP A 129 -5.06 -2.89 -9.13
C ASP A 129 -5.18 -4.25 -8.43
N ALA A 130 -5.19 -5.34 -9.18
CA ALA A 130 -5.23 -6.70 -8.63
C ALA A 130 -3.98 -7.02 -7.80
N VAL A 131 -2.79 -6.60 -8.24
CA VAL A 131 -1.55 -6.76 -7.47
C VAL A 131 -1.56 -5.88 -6.22
N THR A 132 -2.02 -4.63 -6.32
CA THR A 132 -2.14 -3.74 -5.16
C THR A 132 -3.15 -4.28 -4.15
N ALA A 133 -4.30 -4.79 -4.60
CA ALA A 133 -5.29 -5.43 -3.73
C ALA A 133 -4.70 -6.67 -3.05
N ALA A 134 -4.00 -7.52 -3.79
CA ALA A 134 -3.34 -8.71 -3.23
C ALA A 134 -2.25 -8.36 -2.20
N GLN A 135 -1.58 -7.21 -2.34
CA GLN A 135 -0.62 -6.72 -1.34
C GLN A 135 -1.30 -6.08 -0.12
N LEU A 136 -2.53 -5.62 -0.26
CA LEU A 136 -3.34 -5.03 0.83
C LEU A 136 -4.06 -6.11 1.65
N GLU A 137 -4.48 -7.22 1.02
CA GLU A 137 -5.23 -8.33 1.64
C GLU A 137 -4.39 -9.35 2.42
N LEU A 138 -3.06 -9.18 2.52
CA LEU A 138 -2.19 -10.11 3.27
C LEU A 138 -2.38 -10.07 4.81
N GLU A 139 -3.53 -9.57 5.28
CA GLU A 139 -3.87 -9.37 6.68
C GLU A 139 -4.55 -10.56 7.37
N ASP A 140 -4.94 -11.61 6.64
CA ASP A 140 -5.87 -12.63 7.16
C ASP A 140 -5.37 -14.11 7.14
N ILE A 141 -4.07 -14.39 7.35
CA ILE A 141 -3.58 -15.79 7.49
C ILE A 141 -2.79 -16.01 8.77
#